data_AF-A0A944JVW2-F1
#
_entry.id   AF-A0A944JVW2-F1
#
_cell.length_a   1.000
_cell.length_b   1.000
_cell.length_c   1.000
_cell.angle_alpha   90.00
_cell.angle_beta   90.00
_cell.angle_gamma   90.00
#
_symmetry.space_group_name_H-M   'P 1'
#
loop_
_entity.id
_entity.type
_entity.pdbx_description
1 polymer ?
#
loop_
_entity_poly.entity_id
_entity_poly.type
_entity_poly.pdbx_seq_one_letter_code
_entity_poly.pdbx_strand_id
1 'polypeptide(L)'
;MGGAPSPASLAVYRRKLAELDGLIGRLADVRDQVARQLAAAEEADRLKVVQIDADTNPETVTRYGVLSMPTLLVFRDGEPVRQMVGARAKRKLLQELEEQLARAAGTAATA
;
A
#
# COMPACT_ATOMS: atom_id res chain seq x y z
N MET A 1 49.57 2.21 -33.19
CA MET A 1 50.28 1.67 -32.02
C MET A 1 49.30 1.56 -30.86
N GLY A 2 48.62 0.43 -30.72
CA GLY A 2 47.82 0.12 -29.52
C GLY A 2 48.57 -0.94 -28.74
N GLY A 3 49.47 -0.53 -27.84
CA GLY A 3 50.17 -1.46 -26.97
C GLY A 3 49.16 -2.15 -26.05
N ALA A 4 49.22 -3.47 -25.95
CA ALA A 4 48.36 -4.21 -25.04
C ALA A 4 48.48 -3.62 -23.62
N PRO A 5 47.36 -3.42 -22.91
CA PRO A 5 47.40 -2.83 -21.58
C PRO A 5 48.30 -3.67 -20.66
N SER A 6 49.11 -2.98 -19.86
CA SER A 6 50.02 -3.67 -18.93
C SER A 6 49.21 -4.51 -17.92
N PRO A 7 49.78 -5.62 -17.41
CA PRO A 7 49.13 -6.44 -16.38
C PRO A 7 48.71 -5.63 -15.14
N ALA A 8 49.49 -4.59 -14.78
CA ALA A 8 49.20 -3.70 -13.66
C ALA A 8 47.96 -2.83 -13.92
N SER A 9 47.79 -2.30 -15.14
CA SER A 9 46.62 -1.50 -15.52
C SER A 9 45.34 -2.33 -15.51
N LEU A 10 45.40 -3.57 -15.99
CA LEU A 10 44.27 -4.50 -15.97
C LEU A 10 43.82 -4.84 -14.54
N ALA A 11 44.74 -4.98 -13.60
CA ALA A 11 44.41 -5.20 -12.18
C ALA A 11 43.62 -4.02 -11.58
N VAL A 12 43.99 -2.78 -11.93
CA VAL A 12 43.26 -1.57 -11.51
C VAL A 12 41.84 -1.55 -12.07
N TYR A 13 41.67 -1.87 -13.36
CA TYR A 13 40.33 -1.91 -13.98
C TYR A 13 39.45 -2.99 -13.37
N ARG A 14 39.99 -4.19 -13.09
CA ARG A 14 39.25 -5.26 -12.42
C ARG A 14 38.79 -4.85 -11.01
N ARG A 15 39.65 -4.16 -10.25
CA ARG A 15 39.30 -3.65 -8.93
C ARG A 15 38.19 -2.60 -9.01
N LYS A 16 38.26 -1.68 -9.96
CA LYS A 16 37.22 -0.68 -10.21
C LYS A 16 35.90 -1.31 -10.63
N LEU A 17 35.92 -2.34 -11.48
CA LEU A 17 34.73 -3.10 -11.86
C LEU A 17 34.08 -3.77 -10.64
N ALA A 18 34.86 -4.45 -9.80
CA ALA A 18 34.33 -5.06 -8.57
C ALA A 18 33.73 -4.03 -7.61
N GLU A 19 34.32 -2.83 -7.52
CA GLU A 19 33.77 -1.72 -6.73
C GLU A 19 32.44 -1.20 -7.32
N LEU A 20 32.35 -1.06 -8.64
CA LEU A 20 31.13 -0.69 -9.34
C LEU A 20 30.03 -1.74 -9.16
N ASP A 21 30.36 -3.02 -9.26
CA ASP A 21 29.41 -4.12 -9.02
C ASP A 21 28.87 -4.06 -7.58
N GLY A 22 29.74 -3.77 -6.61
CA GLY A 22 29.32 -3.56 -5.22
C GLY A 22 28.45 -2.31 -5.01
N LEU A 23 28.67 -1.24 -5.77
CA LEU A 23 27.81 -0.05 -5.77
C LEU A 23 26.44 -0.34 -6.39
N ILE A 24 26.40 -1.09 -7.49
CA ILE A 24 25.15 -1.52 -8.14
C ILE A 24 24.32 -2.39 -7.19
N GLY A 25 24.95 -3.33 -6.49
CA GLY A 25 24.28 -4.16 -5.49
C GLY A 25 23.62 -3.32 -4.40
N ARG A 26 24.37 -2.36 -3.81
CA ARG A 26 23.81 -1.45 -2.80
C ARG A 26 22.64 -0.61 -3.31
N LEU A 27 22.72 -0.13 -4.56
CA LEU A 27 21.62 0.63 -5.17
C LEU A 27 20.38 -0.25 -5.40
N ALA A 28 20.57 -1.51 -5.77
CA ALA A 28 19.47 -2.47 -5.90
C ALA A 28 18.77 -2.70 -4.56
N ASP A 29 19.53 -2.87 -3.47
CA ASP A 29 18.97 -3.03 -2.12
C ASP A 29 18.15 -1.82 -1.69
N VAL A 30 18.67 -0.60 -1.94
CA VAL A 30 17.97 0.66 -1.64
C VAL A 30 16.67 0.76 -2.44
N ARG A 31 16.70 0.42 -3.74
CA ARG A 31 15.49 0.39 -4.57
C ARG A 31 14.44 -0.56 -4.00
N ASP A 32 14.85 -1.77 -3.61
CA ASP A 32 13.94 -2.79 -3.09
C ASP A 32 13.37 -2.40 -1.72
N GLN A 33 14.12 -1.65 -0.91
CA GLN A 33 13.62 -1.04 0.30
C GLN A 33 12.56 0.02 0.00
N VAL A 34 12.83 0.96 -0.90
CA VAL A 34 11.89 2.04 -1.26
C VAL A 34 10.62 1.47 -1.88
N ALA A 35 10.71 0.45 -2.74
CA ALA A 35 9.54 -0.21 -3.33
C ALA A 35 8.62 -0.83 -2.27
N ARG A 36 9.19 -1.47 -1.24
CA ARG A 36 8.41 -2.00 -0.11
C ARG A 36 7.76 -0.91 0.73
N GLN A 37 8.47 0.19 0.97
CA GLN A 37 7.92 1.34 1.69
C GLN A 37 6.77 1.99 0.91
N LEU A 38 6.92 2.14 -0.41
CA LEU A 38 5.87 2.66 -1.29
C LEU A 38 4.63 1.76 -1.24
N ALA A 39 4.79 0.45 -1.45
CA ALA A 39 3.67 -0.50 -1.38
C ALA A 39 2.96 -0.47 -0.02
N ALA A 40 3.70 -0.35 1.08
CA ALA A 40 3.12 -0.21 2.42
C ALA A 40 2.38 1.12 2.62
N ALA A 41 2.90 2.22 2.05
CA ALA A 41 2.27 3.53 2.11
C ALA A 41 0.98 3.58 1.26
N GLU A 42 1.01 3.01 0.05
CA GLU A 42 -0.17 2.87 -0.81
C GLU A 42 -1.25 2.05 -0.11
N GLU A 43 -0.89 0.92 0.50
CA GLU A 43 -1.86 0.10 1.24
C GLU A 43 -2.47 0.86 2.44
N ALA A 44 -1.68 1.71 3.10
CA ALA A 44 -2.17 2.57 4.19
C ALA A 44 -3.08 3.70 3.70
N ASP A 45 -2.90 4.21 2.48
CA ASP A 45 -3.73 5.27 1.89
C ASP A 45 -5.04 4.74 1.29
N ARG A 46 -5.11 3.43 0.99
CA ARG A 46 -6.28 2.78 0.40
C ARG A 46 -7.51 2.71 1.30
N LEU A 47 -7.35 2.77 2.63
CA LEU A 47 -8.47 2.62 3.57
C LEU A 47 -8.35 3.55 4.78
N LYS A 48 -9.20 4.57 4.83
CA LYS A 48 -9.38 5.40 6.02
C LYS A 48 -10.48 4.83 6.92
N VAL A 49 -10.11 4.46 8.14
CA VAL A 49 -11.07 4.02 9.17
C VAL A 49 -11.35 5.17 10.12
N VAL A 50 -12.63 5.52 10.29
CA VAL A 50 -13.10 6.55 11.22
C VAL A 50 -14.11 5.92 12.16
N GLN A 51 -13.96 6.19 13.45
CA GLN A 51 -14.92 5.81 14.46
C GLN A 51 -15.84 7.00 14.75
N ILE A 52 -17.14 6.75 14.80
CA ILE A 52 -18.15 7.73 15.20
C ILE A 52 -18.86 7.18 16.43
N ASP A 53 -18.96 8.01 17.46
CA ASP A 53 -19.81 7.75 18.61
C ASP A 53 -21.26 8.11 18.24
N ALA A 54 -22.13 7.12 18.33
CA ALA A 54 -23.53 7.26 17.94
C ALA A 54 -24.37 8.05 18.95
N ASP A 55 -23.98 8.08 20.23
CA ASP A 55 -24.70 8.84 21.27
C ASP A 55 -24.52 10.34 21.07
N THR A 56 -23.34 10.75 20.59
CA THR A 56 -23.02 12.16 20.29
C THR A 56 -23.40 12.59 18.86
N ASN A 57 -23.76 11.65 17.98
CA ASN A 57 -24.06 11.91 16.56
C ASN A 57 -25.41 11.31 16.10
N PRO A 58 -26.55 11.61 16.76
CA PRO A 58 -27.84 10.99 16.46
C PRO A 58 -28.38 11.28 15.06
N GLU A 59 -28.05 12.44 14.48
CA GLU A 59 -28.42 12.79 13.11
C GLU A 59 -27.74 11.87 12.09
N THR A 60 -26.46 11.55 12.30
CA THR A 60 -25.68 10.64 11.44
C THR A 60 -26.21 9.21 11.53
N VAL A 61 -26.54 8.75 12.75
CA VAL A 61 -27.16 7.44 13.00
C VAL A 61 -28.48 7.31 12.24
N THR A 62 -29.32 8.34 12.31
CA THR A 62 -30.61 8.38 11.63
C THR A 62 -30.44 8.45 10.11
N ARG A 63 -29.55 9.32 9.61
CA ARG A 63 -29.28 9.51 8.17
C ARG A 63 -28.84 8.21 7.49
N TYR A 64 -28.00 7.41 8.15
CA TYR A 64 -27.48 6.16 7.59
C TYR A 64 -28.21 4.90 8.10
N GLY A 65 -29.34 5.05 8.81
CA GLY A 65 -30.16 3.92 9.24
C GLY A 65 -29.43 2.95 10.18
N VAL A 66 -28.61 3.46 11.09
CA VAL A 66 -27.88 2.64 12.07
C VAL A 66 -28.82 2.29 13.23
N LEU A 67 -29.39 1.07 13.19
CA LEU A 67 -30.36 0.61 14.19
C LEU A 67 -29.74 -0.19 15.34
N SER A 68 -28.52 -0.71 15.15
CA SER A 68 -27.85 -1.56 16.13
C SER A 68 -26.34 -1.37 16.07
N MET A 69 -25.68 -1.47 17.21
CA MET A 69 -24.23 -1.30 17.32
C MET A 69 -23.53 -2.63 17.68
N PRO A 70 -22.28 -2.85 17.24
CA PRO A 70 -21.52 -2.01 16.31
C PRO A 70 -22.04 -2.15 14.87
N THR A 71 -22.01 -1.07 14.09
CA THR A 71 -22.27 -1.10 12.64
C THR A 71 -21.10 -0.44 11.91
N LEU A 72 -20.62 -1.08 10.86
CA LEU A 72 -19.59 -0.56 9.97
C LEU A 72 -20.23 -0.17 8.65
N LEU A 73 -19.92 1.04 8.19
CA LEU A 73 -20.33 1.58 6.90
C LEU A 73 -19.08 1.80 6.06
N VAL A 74 -19.06 1.24 4.86
CA VAL A 74 -17.99 1.46 3.88
C VAL A 74 -18.45 2.54 2.92
N PHE A 75 -17.66 3.61 2.81
CA PHE A 75 -17.91 4.72 1.91
C PHE A 75 -16.95 4.65 0.72
N ARG A 76 -17.44 5.04 -0.45
CA ARG A 76 -16.65 5.26 -1.66
C ARG A 76 -17.18 6.49 -2.37
N ASP A 77 -16.29 7.41 -2.73
CA ASP A 77 -16.64 8.67 -3.42
C ASP A 77 -17.76 9.46 -2.72
N GLY A 78 -17.84 9.36 -1.38
CA GLY A 78 -18.87 10.00 -0.56
C GLY A 78 -20.17 9.20 -0.39
N GLU A 79 -20.34 8.06 -1.06
CA GLU A 79 -21.55 7.25 -0.99
C GLU A 79 -21.34 5.95 -0.17
N PRO A 80 -22.34 5.53 0.64
CA PRO A 80 -22.28 4.27 1.37
C PRO A 80 -22.49 3.08 0.43
N VAL A 81 -21.43 2.31 0.18
CA VAL A 81 -21.48 1.15 -0.73
C VAL A 81 -21.74 -0.18 -0.02
N ARG A 82 -21.54 -0.22 1.31
CA ARG A 82 -21.76 -1.42 2.12
C ARG A 82 -22.08 -1.05 3.56
N GLN A 83 -23.04 -1.76 4.14
CA GLN A 83 -23.34 -1.72 5.57
C GLN A 83 -23.16 -3.11 6.17
N MET A 84 -22.49 -3.17 7.32
CA MET A 84 -22.18 -4.39 8.03
C MET A 84 -22.58 -4.24 9.48
N VAL A 85 -23.68 -4.88 9.84
CA VAL A 85 -24.24 -4.83 11.20
C VAL A 85 -23.65 -5.96 12.05
N GLY A 86 -23.35 -5.64 13.31
CA GLY A 86 -22.92 -6.58 14.35
C GLY A 86 -21.41 -6.80 14.40
N ALA A 87 -20.95 -7.33 15.53
CA ALA A 87 -19.54 -7.67 15.73
C ALA A 87 -19.12 -8.81 14.78
N ARG A 88 -17.96 -8.66 14.15
CA ARG A 88 -17.40 -9.67 13.24
C ARG A 88 -15.95 -9.95 13.61
N ALA A 89 -15.52 -11.19 13.39
CA ALA A 89 -14.12 -11.55 13.56
C ALA A 89 -13.25 -10.80 12.55
N LYS A 90 -12.06 -10.36 12.96
CA LYS A 90 -11.10 -9.60 12.13
C LYS A 90 -10.90 -10.22 10.75
N ARG A 91 -10.76 -11.55 10.68
CA ARG A 91 -10.55 -12.27 9.41
C ARG A 91 -11.70 -12.08 8.42
N LYS A 92 -12.94 -12.16 8.91
CA LYS A 92 -14.15 -12.01 8.08
C LYS A 92 -14.32 -10.56 7.62
N LEU A 93 -13.98 -9.60 8.48
CA LEU A 93 -13.98 -8.17 8.14
C LEU A 93 -12.98 -7.87 7.01
N LEU A 94 -11.75 -8.36 7.13
CA LEU A 94 -10.71 -8.15 6.11
C LEU A 94 -11.13 -8.74 4.77
N GLN A 95 -11.69 -9.96 4.76
CA GLN A 95 -12.19 -10.57 3.53
C GLN A 95 -13.28 -9.73 2.84
N GLU A 96 -14.24 -9.21 3.60
CA GLU A 96 -15.30 -8.35 3.03
C GLU A 96 -14.77 -6.99 2.56
N LEU A 97 -13.75 -6.44 3.22
CA LEU A 97 -13.09 -5.20 2.80
C LEU A 97 -12.21 -5.40 1.57
N GLU A 98 -11.51 -6.53 1.45
CA GLU A 98 -10.69 -6.88 0.28
C GLU A 98 -11.53 -6.88 -1.01
N GLU A 99 -12.75 -7.43 -0.99
CA GLU A 99 -13.69 -7.37 -2.11
C GLU A 99 -13.98 -5.92 -2.54
N GLN A 100 -14.14 -5.02 -1.57
CA GLN A 100 -14.38 -3.62 -1.87
C GLN A 100 -13.11 -2.96 -2.41
N LEU A 101 -11.96 -3.15 -1.77
CA LEU A 101 -10.68 -2.55 -2.18
C LEU A 101 -10.23 -3.00 -3.58
N ALA A 102 -10.48 -4.26 -3.96
CA ALA A 102 -10.24 -4.75 -5.31
C ALA A 102 -11.12 -4.05 -6.35
N ARG A 103 -12.40 -3.80 -6.01
CA ARG A 103 -13.33 -3.07 -6.88
C ARG A 103 -12.96 -1.60 -7.05
N ALA A 104 -12.24 -1.00 -6.10
CA ALA A 104 -11.78 0.39 -6.20
C ALA A 104 -10.59 0.51 -7.17
N ALA A 105 -9.62 -0.41 -7.09
CA ALA A 105 -8.43 -0.44 -7.94
C ALA A 105 -8.76 -0.61 -9.44
N GLY A 106 -9.83 -1.34 -9.78
CA GLY A 106 -10.29 -1.52 -11.16
C GLY A 106 -10.80 -0.22 -11.81
N THR A 107 -11.35 0.72 -11.04
CA THR A 107 -11.87 2.00 -11.53
C THR A 107 -10.76 3.02 -11.79
N ALA A 108 -9.67 2.99 -11.01
CA ALA A 108 -8.54 3.91 -11.17
C ALA A 108 -7.70 3.63 -12.43
N ALA A 109 -7.76 2.41 -12.98
CA ALA A 109 -7.01 2.02 -14.18
C ALA A 109 -7.67 2.41 -15.51
N THR A 110 -8.85 3.06 -15.48
CA THR A 110 -9.61 3.46 -16.69
C THR A 110 -9.70 4.97 -16.90
N ALA A 111 -9.01 5.77 -16.09
CA ALA A 111 -8.99 7.24 -16.18
C ALA A 111 -7.61 7.77 -16.56
#